data_AF-A0A6I5RFP2-F1
#
_entry.id   AF-A0A6I5RFP2-F1
#
_cell.length_a   1.000
_cell.length_b   1.000
_cell.length_c   1.000
_cell.angle_alpha   90.00
_cell.angle_beta   90.00
_cell.angle_gamma   90.00
#
_symmetry.space_group_name_H-M   'P 1'
#
loop_
_entity.id
_entity.type
_entity.pdbx_description
1 polymer ?
#
loop_
_entity_poly.entity_id
_entity_poly.type
_entity_poly.pdbx_seq_one_letter_code
_entity_poly.pdbx_strand_id
1 'polypeptide(L)' 'MATTAPAFSRTDHQRRLRNAVKRLVIELGYLEHCLAVGLQDPNLRAAASDIDSAIDYVNEHLASC' A
#
# COMPACT_ATOMS: atom_id res chain seq x y z
N MET A 1 -33.73 -14.54 14.99
CA MET A 1 -33.04 -13.42 14.31
C MET A 1 -31.58 -13.81 14.19
N ALA A 2 -31.10 -14.17 12.99
CA ALA A 2 -29.70 -14.47 12.77
C ALA A 2 -29.00 -13.19 12.30
N THR A 3 -28.09 -12.67 13.12
CA THR A 3 -27.27 -11.50 12.79
C THR A 3 -26.18 -11.97 11.84
N THR A 4 -26.45 -11.91 10.53
CA THR A 4 -25.44 -12.17 9.50
C THR A 4 -24.46 -11.00 9.52
N ALA A 5 -23.33 -11.16 10.22
CA ALA A 5 -22.21 -10.24 10.08
C ALA A 5 -21.89 -10.13 8.58
N PRO A 6 -21.66 -8.91 8.05
CA PRO A 6 -21.36 -8.77 6.63
C PRO A 6 -20.10 -9.59 6.36
N ALA A 7 -20.21 -10.56 5.46
CA ALA A 7 -19.06 -11.18 4.84
C ALA A 7 -18.33 -10.08 4.08
N PHE A 8 -17.48 -9.32 4.77
CA PHE A 8 -16.41 -8.57 4.14
C PHE A 8 -15.65 -9.61 3.35
N SER A 9 -15.95 -9.63 2.05
CA SER A 9 -15.62 -10.77 1.22
C SER A 9 -14.11 -10.91 1.26
N ARG A 10 -13.60 -12.11 1.53
CA ARG A 10 -12.15 -12.40 1.53
C ARG A 10 -11.47 -11.82 0.27
N THR A 11 -12.23 -11.72 -0.81
CA THR A 11 -11.92 -11.06 -2.08
C THR A 11 -11.68 -9.54 -2.01
N ASP A 12 -12.42 -8.78 -1.20
CA ASP A 12 -12.18 -7.34 -1.04
C ASP A 12 -10.92 -7.05 -0.24
N HIS A 13 -10.69 -7.84 0.80
CA HIS A 13 -9.49 -7.72 1.62
C HIS A 13 -8.22 -8.07 0.82
N GLN A 14 -8.27 -9.17 0.04
CA GLN A 14 -7.20 -9.54 -0.90
C GLN A 14 -7.00 -8.49 -2.00
N ARG A 15 -8.08 -7.88 -2.50
CA ARG A 15 -7.99 -6.80 -3.50
C ARG A 15 -7.28 -5.58 -2.93
N ARG A 16 -7.60 -5.18 -1.69
CA ARG A 16 -6.95 -4.07 -1.00
C ARG A 16 -5.47 -4.34 -0.73
N LEU A 17 -5.13 -5.54 -0.25
CA LEU A 17 -3.73 -5.95 -0.07
C LEU A 17 -2.95 -5.87 -1.38
N ARG A 18 -3.50 -6.45 -2.45
CA ARG A 18 -2.87 -6.40 -3.77
C ARG A 18 -2.66 -4.95 -4.24
N ASN A 19 -3.61 -4.06 -3.98
CA ASN A 19 -3.46 -2.65 -4.34
C ASN A 19 -2.37 -1.95 -3.52
N ALA A 20 -2.30 -2.22 -2.20
CA ALA A 20 -1.24 -1.70 -1.34
C ALA A 20 0.14 -2.14 -1.83
N VAL A 21 0.33 -3.45 -2.11
CA VAL A 21 1.59 -3.99 -2.64
C VAL A 21 1.94 -3.37 -4.00
N LYS A 22 0.96 -3.22 -4.90
CA LYS A 22 1.20 -2.55 -6.19
C LYS A 22 1.65 -1.10 -6.03
N ARG A 23 1.03 -0.36 -5.11
CA ARG A 23 1.43 1.02 -4.81
C ARG A 23 2.87 1.07 -4.31
N LEU A 24 3.22 0.19 -3.37
CA LEU A 24 4.56 0.05 -2.81
C LEU A 24 5.63 -0.14 -3.89
N VAL A 25 5.40 -1.06 -4.85
CA VAL A 25 6.32 -1.31 -5.96
C VAL A 25 6.50 -0.09 -6.86
N ILE A 26 5.40 0.62 -7.17
CA ILE A 26 5.44 1.80 -8.04
C ILE A 26 6.21 2.94 -7.37
N GLU A 27 5.87 3.27 -6.13
CA GLU A 27 6.48 4.39 -5.42
C GLU A 27 7.96 4.13 -5.11
N LEU A 28 8.34 2.88 -4.79
CA LEU A 28 9.75 2.51 -4.62
C LEU A 28 10.54 2.66 -5.93
N GLY A 29 10.00 2.20 -7.06
CA GLY A 29 10.65 2.36 -8.37
C GLY A 29 10.78 3.84 -8.76
N TYR A 30 9.78 4.66 -8.43
CA TYR A 30 9.83 6.11 -8.63
C TYR A 30 10.91 6.77 -7.76
N LEU A 31 10.99 6.39 -6.47
CA LEU A 31 12.02 6.88 -5.55
C LEU A 31 13.43 6.49 -6.03
N GLU A 32 13.62 5.23 -6.40
CA GLU A 32 14.89 4.71 -6.93
C GLU A 32 15.31 5.50 -8.18
N HIS A 33 14.38 5.72 -9.11
CA HIS A 33 14.65 6.51 -10.31
C HIS A 33 15.08 7.94 -9.96
N CYS A 34 14.33 8.63 -9.09
CA CYS A 34 14.66 10.00 -8.69
C CYS A 34 16.04 10.09 -8.04
N LEU A 35 16.39 9.14 -7.18
CA LEU A 35 17.70 9.06 -6.55
C LEU A 35 18.81 8.81 -7.59
N ALA A 36 18.59 7.89 -8.53
CA ALA A 36 19.57 7.54 -9.56
C ALA A 36 19.90 8.71 -10.49
N VAL A 37 18.91 9.56 -10.82
CA VAL A 37 19.10 10.72 -11.70
C VAL A 37 19.36 12.03 -10.94
N GLY A 38 19.40 11.99 -9.60
CA GLY A 38 19.57 13.19 -8.76
C GLY A 38 18.40 14.19 -8.88
N LEU A 39 17.20 13.70 -9.21
CA LEU A 39 16.02 14.53 -9.41
C LEU A 39 15.44 14.97 -8.07
N GLN A 40 15.36 16.28 -7.86
CA GLN A 40 14.59 16.86 -6.77
C GLN A 40 13.15 17.06 -7.23
N ASP A 41 12.33 16.03 -7.08
CA ASP A 41 10.90 16.11 -7.41
C ASP A 41 10.08 16.46 -6.15
N PRO A 42 9.20 17.48 -6.21
CA PRO A 42 8.32 17.82 -5.09
C PRO A 42 7.40 16.68 -4.64
N ASN A 43 7.12 15.72 -5.52
CA ASN A 43 6.26 14.57 -5.23
C ASN A 43 6.96 13.49 -4.41
N LEU A 44 8.29 13.57 -4.19
CA LEU A 44 9.02 12.60 -3.36
C LEU A 44 8.44 12.48 -1.94
N ARG A 45 7.97 13.58 -1.36
CA ARG A 45 7.32 13.54 -0.04
C ARG A 45 5.98 12.81 -0.07
N ALA A 46 5.21 12.98 -1.14
CA ALA A 46 3.95 12.26 -1.33
C ALA A 46 4.20 10.77 -1.56
N ALA A 47 5.16 10.44 -2.43
CA ALA A 47 5.59 9.06 -2.68
C ALA A 47 6.06 8.36 -1.39
N ALA A 48 6.87 9.02 -0.57
CA ALA A 48 7.29 8.48 0.73
C ALA A 48 6.10 8.24 1.66
N SER A 49 5.17 9.19 1.77
CA SER A 49 3.95 9.04 2.58
C SER A 49 3.06 7.88 2.10
N ASP A 50 2.99 7.66 0.79
CA ASP A 50 2.22 6.57 0.19
C ASP A 50 2.88 5.20 0.44
N ILE A 51 4.22 5.15 0.45
CA ILE A 51 5.00 3.96 0.85
C ILE A 51 4.71 3.61 2.31
N ASP A 52 4.83 4.57 3.22
CA ASP A 52 4.57 4.37 4.65
C ASP A 52 3.15 3.82 4.88
N SER A 53 2.16 4.46 4.26
CA SER A 53 0.75 4.02 4.35
C SER A 53 0.52 2.60 3.80
N ALA A 54 1.21 2.24 2.72
CA ALA A 54 1.12 0.91 2.14
C ALA A 54 1.81 -0.15 3.02
N ILE A 55 2.93 0.19 3.65
CA ILE A 55 3.64 -0.67 4.62
C ILE A 55 2.76 -0.91 5.84
N ASP A 56 2.16 0.15 6.41
CA ASP A 56 1.26 0.03 7.56
C ASP A 56 0.10 -0.91 7.25
N TYR A 57 -0.55 -0.75 6.10
CA TYR A 57 -1.64 -1.64 5.67
C TYR A 57 -1.18 -3.11 5.54
N VAL A 58 0.01 -3.34 4.97
CA VAL A 58 0.57 -4.71 4.84
C VAL A 58 0.89 -5.30 6.22
N ASN A 59 1.47 -4.51 7.12
CA ASN A 59 1.78 -4.94 8.48
C ASN A 59 0.52 -5.29 9.27
N GLU A 60 -0.52 -4.45 9.19
CA GLU A 60 -1.83 -4.74 9.77
C GLU A 60 -2.42 -6.05 9.22
N HIS A 61 -2.30 -6.26 7.91
CA HIS A 61 -2.76 -7.49 7.28
C HIS A 61 -2.01 -8.72 7.80
N LEU A 62 -0.67 -8.65 7.89
CA LEU A 62 0.16 -9.75 8.39
C LEU A 62 -0.08 -10.05 9.86
N ALA A 63 -0.31 -9.02 10.69
CA ALA A 63 -0.63 -9.19 12.11
C ALA A 63 -2.02 -9.79 12.36
N SER A 64 -2.92 -9.71 11.36
CA SER A 64 -4.28 -10.25 11.43
C SER A 64 -4.42 -11.69 10.89
N CYS A 65 -3.33 -12.27 10.38
CA CYS A 65 -3.25 -13.63 9.87
C CYS A 65 -2.71 -14.61 10.92
#